data_AF-A0A7S3FQU7-F1
#
_entry.id   AF-A0A7S3FQU7-F1
#
_cell.length_a   1.000
_cell.length_b   1.000
_cell.length_c   1.000
_cell.angle_alpha   90.00
_cell.angle_beta   90.00
_cell.angle_gamma   90.00
#
_symmetry.space_group_name_H-M   'P 1'
#
loop_
_entity.id
_entity.type
_entity.pdbx_description
1 polymer ?
#
loop_
_entity_poly.entity_id
_entity_poly.type
_entity_poly.pdbx_seq_one_letter_code
_entity_poly.pdbx_strand_id
1 'polypeptide(L)'
;LAIALGGNAVMPIANQILPAFLQDQDWRKRHSALMTLAQIAEGCMKVMSKAISWTVDICVTGLRDPHAKVRWAACQTVGQLSTDLGPDFQEQEHARIVPTLLSAMDDVNEPRVQAHATAAVVNFSEDCEEDILAPYLDALVSKLLVLLQSPRNIVREG
;
A
#
# COMPACT_ATOMS: atom_id res chain seq x y z
N LEU A 1 -10.57 9.53 14.92
CA LEU A 1 -9.86 10.75 15.38
C LEU A 1 -9.59 11.70 14.22
N ALA A 2 -8.90 11.27 13.16
CA ALA A 2 -8.61 12.11 11.99
C ALA A 2 -9.87 12.67 11.32
N ILE A 3 -10.93 11.86 11.17
CA ILE A 3 -12.23 12.32 10.65
C ILE A 3 -12.82 13.49 11.48
N ALA A 4 -12.63 13.47 12.80
CA ALA A 4 -13.16 14.50 13.69
C ALA A 4 -12.28 15.75 13.78
N LEU A 5 -10.95 15.61 13.70
CA LEU A 5 -9.99 16.71 13.80
C LEU A 5 -9.67 17.38 12.45
N GLY A 6 -9.83 16.63 11.35
CA GLY A 6 -9.50 17.04 9.99
C GLY A 6 -8.00 16.98 9.67
N GLY A 7 -7.69 16.78 8.38
CA GLY A 7 -6.31 16.63 7.89
C GLY A 7 -5.37 17.79 8.19
N ASN A 8 -5.86 19.03 8.29
CA ASN A 8 -5.02 20.20 8.56
C ASN A 8 -4.38 20.17 9.97
N ALA A 9 -5.04 19.52 10.95
CA ALA A 9 -4.49 19.37 12.30
C ALA A 9 -3.58 18.13 12.41
N VAL A 10 -3.91 17.05 11.70
CA VAL A 10 -3.24 15.75 11.83
C VAL A 10 -1.99 15.67 10.95
N MET A 11 -2.05 16.14 9.71
CA MET A 11 -0.97 15.97 8.72
C MET A 11 0.36 16.63 9.11
N PRO A 12 0.40 17.84 9.69
CA PRO A 12 1.69 18.43 10.10
C PRO A 12 2.43 17.58 11.13
N ILE A 13 1.69 16.94 12.05
CA ILE A 13 2.26 16.05 13.07
C ILE A 13 2.73 14.74 12.42
N ALA A 14 1.91 14.16 11.55
CA ALA A 14 2.28 12.96 10.81
C ALA A 14 3.55 13.17 9.98
N ASN A 15 3.66 14.30 9.26
CA ASN A 15 4.82 14.63 8.45
C ASN A 15 6.12 14.77 9.26
N GLN A 16 6.03 15.15 10.53
CA GLN A 16 7.19 15.24 11.41
C GLN A 16 7.62 13.88 11.97
N ILE A 17 6.67 13.01 12.29
CA ILE A 17 6.94 11.77 13.04
C ILE A 17 7.19 10.58 12.11
N LEU A 18 6.37 10.41 11.07
CA LEU A 18 6.38 9.21 10.25
C LEU A 18 7.72 8.96 9.53
N PRO A 19 8.39 9.97 8.93
CA PRO A 19 9.68 9.73 8.28
C PRO A 19 10.76 9.20 9.24
N ALA A 20 10.80 9.73 10.48
CA ALA A 20 11.75 9.27 11.49
C ALA A 20 11.45 7.82 11.92
N PHE A 21 10.18 7.48 12.11
CA PHE A 21 9.77 6.13 12.49
C PHE A 21 10.06 5.12 11.38
N LEU A 22 9.93 5.51 10.12
CA LEU A 22 10.20 4.67 8.96
C LEU A 22 11.68 4.31 8.80
N GLN A 23 12.59 5.10 9.36
CA GLN A 23 14.04 4.86 9.33
C GLN A 23 14.58 4.24 10.63
N ASP A 24 13.71 3.94 11.60
CA ASP A 24 14.12 3.37 12.88
C ASP A 24 14.56 1.90 12.73
N GLN A 25 15.53 1.47 13.53
CA GLN A 25 16.02 0.09 13.54
C GLN A 25 14.96 -0.89 14.04
N ASP A 26 14.06 -0.46 14.94
CA ASP A 26 12.95 -1.29 15.38
C ASP A 26 11.86 -1.36 14.30
N TRP A 27 11.68 -2.55 13.73
CA TRP A 27 10.65 -2.82 12.72
C TRP A 27 9.24 -2.46 13.20
N ARG A 28 8.98 -2.49 14.51
CA ARG A 28 7.67 -2.14 15.08
C ARG A 28 7.33 -0.68 14.86
N LYS A 29 8.33 0.21 14.92
CA LYS A 29 8.13 1.64 14.64
C LYS A 29 7.88 1.86 13.15
N ARG A 30 8.65 1.21 12.27
CA ARG A 30 8.42 1.26 10.82
C ARG A 30 7.02 0.75 10.43
N HIS A 31 6.63 -0.40 10.99
CA HIS A 31 5.28 -0.94 10.87
C HIS A 31 4.22 0.05 11.36
N SER A 32 4.43 0.62 12.56
CA SER A 32 3.46 1.58 13.12
C SER A 32 3.31 2.81 12.25
N ALA A 33 4.38 3.30 11.60
CA ALA A 33 4.30 4.44 10.72
C ALA A 33 3.36 4.19 9.53
N LEU A 34 3.48 3.02 8.89
CA LEU A 34 2.61 2.59 7.79
C LEU A 34 1.15 2.45 8.23
N MET A 35 0.92 1.81 9.39
CA MET A 35 -0.43 1.65 9.92
C MET A 35 -1.04 2.98 10.34
N THR A 36 -0.27 3.89 10.94
CA THR A 36 -0.75 5.23 11.23
C THR A 36 -1.13 5.96 9.94
N LEU A 37 -0.33 5.86 8.88
CA LEU A 37 -0.65 6.47 7.59
C LEU A 37 -1.98 5.96 7.03
N ALA A 38 -2.19 4.63 7.04
CA ALA A 38 -3.45 4.02 6.60
C ALA A 38 -4.64 4.52 7.41
N GLN A 39 -4.51 4.55 8.74
CA GLN A 39 -5.62 4.88 9.65
C GLN A 39 -6.02 6.36 9.63
N ILE A 40 -5.18 7.26 9.13
CA ILE A 40 -5.51 8.68 9.01
C ILE A 40 -5.95 9.06 7.61
N ALA A 41 -5.83 8.17 6.61
CA ALA A 41 -6.05 8.46 5.19
C ALA A 41 -7.46 9.03 4.94
N GLU A 42 -8.52 8.29 5.27
CA GLU A 42 -9.91 8.73 5.16
C GLU A 42 -10.15 10.13 5.76
N GLY A 43 -9.66 10.38 6.98
CA GLY A 43 -9.82 11.66 7.67
C GLY A 43 -8.94 12.80 7.14
N CYS A 44 -7.91 12.48 6.35
CA CYS A 44 -6.92 13.43 5.85
C CYS A 44 -6.91 13.54 4.31
N MET A 45 -7.82 12.86 3.61
CA MET A 45 -7.88 12.76 2.15
C MET A 45 -7.58 14.09 1.44
N LYS A 46 -8.32 15.16 1.73
CA LYS A 46 -8.14 16.48 1.09
C LYS A 46 -6.72 17.06 1.18
N VAL A 47 -5.99 16.77 2.24
CA VAL A 47 -4.61 17.23 2.44
C VAL A 47 -3.64 16.24 1.81
N MET A 48 -3.89 14.94 1.96
CA MET A 48 -3.06 13.88 1.38
C MET A 48 -3.11 13.85 -0.14
N SER A 49 -4.24 14.13 -0.78
CA SER A 49 -4.36 14.21 -2.25
C SER A 49 -3.40 15.24 -2.86
N LYS A 50 -3.00 16.27 -2.09
CA LYS A 50 -2.02 17.28 -2.53
C LYS A 50 -0.56 16.82 -2.34
N ALA A 51 -0.35 15.68 -1.70
CA ALA A 51 0.95 15.14 -1.31
C ALA A 51 1.01 13.62 -1.55
N ILE A 52 0.34 13.13 -2.60
CA ILE A 52 0.27 11.70 -2.95
C ILE A 52 1.66 11.10 -3.10
N SER A 53 2.60 11.79 -3.76
CA SER A 53 3.94 11.26 -3.94
C SER A 53 4.68 10.98 -2.61
N TRP A 54 4.42 11.78 -1.58
CA TRP A 54 4.98 11.57 -0.24
C TRP A 54 4.38 10.33 0.45
N THR A 55 3.07 10.08 0.31
CA THR A 55 2.46 8.86 0.85
C THR A 55 2.99 7.62 0.12
N VAL A 56 3.21 7.72 -1.20
CA VAL A 56 3.80 6.64 -2.01
C VAL A 56 5.26 6.39 -1.66
N ASP A 57 6.08 7.41 -1.38
CA ASP A 57 7.45 7.24 -0.90
C ASP A 57 7.51 6.35 0.36
N ILE A 58 6.60 6.60 1.30
CA ILE A 58 6.47 5.82 2.54
C ILE A 58 6.07 4.37 2.22
N CYS A 59 5.05 4.17 1.38
CA CYS A 59 4.58 2.84 1.00
C CYS A 59 5.65 2.02 0.25
N VAL A 60 6.30 2.61 -0.77
CA VAL A 60 7.34 1.93 -1.55
C VAL A 60 8.54 1.54 -0.67
N THR A 61 8.91 2.41 0.28
CA THR A 61 9.93 2.08 1.28
C THR A 61 9.50 0.89 2.14
N GLY A 62 8.27 0.89 2.64
CA GLY A 62 7.73 -0.19 3.46
C GLY A 62 7.58 -1.53 2.72
N LEU A 63 7.17 -1.50 1.45
CA LEU A 63 7.04 -2.70 0.62
C LEU A 63 8.39 -3.39 0.36
N ARG A 64 9.49 -2.64 0.43
CA ARG A 64 10.86 -3.14 0.26
C ARG A 64 11.57 -3.44 1.58
N ASP A 65 10.86 -3.34 2.71
CA ASP A 65 11.46 -3.54 4.03
C ASP A 65 11.96 -4.98 4.21
N PRO A 66 13.12 -5.18 4.88
CA PRO A 66 13.61 -6.53 5.18
C PRO A 66 12.64 -7.34 6.05
N HIS A 67 11.83 -6.70 6.89
CA HIS A 67 10.94 -7.37 7.83
C HIS A 67 9.54 -7.61 7.24
N ALA A 68 9.11 -8.88 7.19
CA ALA A 68 7.84 -9.29 6.57
C ALA A 68 6.60 -8.55 7.09
N LYS A 69 6.51 -8.29 8.41
CA LYS A 69 5.39 -7.52 8.99
C LYS A 69 5.34 -6.07 8.49
N VAL A 70 6.48 -5.46 8.17
CA VAL A 70 6.53 -4.10 7.63
C VAL A 70 6.06 -4.11 6.18
N ARG A 71 6.49 -5.09 5.38
CA ARG A 71 5.97 -5.29 4.01
C ARG A 71 4.46 -5.53 3.99
N TRP A 72 3.96 -6.36 4.91
CA TRP A 72 2.53 -6.60 5.10
C TRP A 72 1.77 -5.30 5.43
N ALA A 73 2.31 -4.50 6.36
CA ALA A 73 1.73 -3.22 6.72
C ALA A 73 1.71 -2.27 5.52
N ALA A 74 2.76 -2.25 4.70
CA ALA A 74 2.79 -1.44 3.50
C ALA A 74 1.75 -1.87 2.46
N CYS A 75 1.52 -3.18 2.28
CA CYS A 75 0.45 -3.68 1.41
C CYS A 75 -0.93 -3.19 1.90
N GLN A 76 -1.22 -3.31 3.20
CA GLN A 76 -2.44 -2.76 3.80
C GLN A 76 -2.57 -1.26 3.55
N THR A 77 -1.51 -0.50 3.78
CA THR A 77 -1.53 0.96 3.59
C THR A 77 -1.78 1.32 2.13
N VAL A 78 -1.15 0.64 1.18
CA VAL A 78 -1.45 0.85 -0.25
C VAL A 78 -2.90 0.57 -0.56
N GLY A 79 -3.45 -0.57 -0.13
CA GLY A 79 -4.86 -0.90 -0.35
C GLY A 79 -5.82 0.15 0.23
N GLN A 80 -5.51 0.69 1.42
CA GLN A 80 -6.31 1.75 2.03
C GLN A 80 -6.21 3.08 1.26
N LEU A 81 -4.99 3.48 0.86
CA LEU A 81 -4.77 4.70 0.10
C LEU A 81 -5.39 4.64 -1.30
N SER A 82 -5.40 3.47 -1.95
CA SER A 82 -6.08 3.27 -3.23
C SER A 82 -7.57 3.62 -3.16
N THR A 83 -8.23 3.23 -2.07
CA THR A 83 -9.66 3.51 -1.86
C THR A 83 -9.88 4.96 -1.41
N ASP A 84 -9.07 5.46 -0.47
CA ASP A 84 -9.31 6.78 0.13
C ASP A 84 -8.81 7.95 -0.73
N LEU A 85 -7.81 7.73 -1.58
CA LEU A 85 -7.18 8.77 -2.41
C LEU A 85 -7.39 8.55 -3.91
N GLY A 86 -8.17 7.54 -4.31
CA GLY A 86 -8.53 7.32 -5.70
C GLY A 86 -9.48 8.38 -6.26
N PRO A 87 -9.47 8.63 -7.58
CA PRO A 87 -8.63 7.98 -8.59
C PRO A 87 -7.22 8.59 -8.71
N ASP A 88 -6.97 9.77 -8.10
CA ASP A 88 -5.71 10.52 -8.21
C ASP A 88 -4.48 9.67 -7.83
N PHE A 89 -4.62 8.80 -6.83
CA PHE A 89 -3.55 7.89 -6.40
C PHE A 89 -3.13 6.92 -7.50
N GLN A 90 -4.10 6.35 -8.20
CA GLN A 90 -3.88 5.45 -9.33
C GLN A 90 -3.25 6.21 -10.49
N GLU A 91 -3.88 7.31 -10.92
CA GLU A 91 -3.43 8.13 -12.05
C GLU A 91 -1.98 8.61 -11.91
N GLN A 92 -1.59 9.05 -10.72
CA GLN A 92 -0.29 9.69 -10.52
C GLN A 92 0.83 8.68 -10.22
N GLU A 93 0.53 7.54 -9.60
CA GLU A 93 1.55 6.71 -8.97
C GLU A 93 1.49 5.21 -9.35
N HIS A 94 0.60 4.81 -10.29
CA HIS A 94 0.52 3.44 -10.80
C HIS A 94 1.90 2.84 -11.18
N ALA A 95 2.74 3.62 -11.85
CA ALA A 95 4.07 3.20 -12.31
C ALA A 95 5.06 2.87 -11.17
N ARG A 96 4.79 3.32 -9.94
CA ARG A 96 5.60 3.01 -8.75
C ARG A 96 4.94 1.97 -7.87
N ILE A 97 3.61 2.03 -7.72
CA ILE A 97 2.84 1.13 -6.87
C ILE A 97 2.74 -0.27 -7.48
N VAL A 98 2.27 -0.37 -8.73
CA VAL A 98 1.95 -1.68 -9.35
C VAL A 98 3.19 -2.58 -9.43
N PRO A 99 4.37 -2.13 -9.93
CA PRO A 99 5.56 -2.98 -9.94
C PRO A 99 6.03 -3.40 -8.55
N THR A 100 5.83 -2.56 -7.54
CA THR A 100 6.25 -2.87 -6.16
C THR A 100 5.30 -3.88 -5.51
N LEU A 101 3.99 -3.80 -5.75
CA LEU A 101 3.02 -4.84 -5.34
C LEU A 101 3.28 -6.17 -6.07
N LEU A 102 3.53 -6.13 -7.38
CA LEU A 102 3.91 -7.30 -8.17
C LEU A 102 5.15 -8.01 -7.60
N SER A 103 6.12 -7.26 -7.07
CA SER A 103 7.28 -7.84 -6.38
C SER A 103 6.93 -8.42 -5.01
N ALA A 104 5.98 -7.83 -4.27
CA ALA A 104 5.52 -8.37 -2.98
C ALA A 104 4.71 -9.66 -3.15
N MET A 105 4.00 -9.83 -4.27
CA MET A 105 3.33 -11.08 -4.64
C MET A 105 4.32 -12.22 -4.90
N ASP A 106 5.58 -11.94 -5.25
CA ASP A 106 6.64 -12.94 -5.44
C ASP A 106 7.30 -13.40 -4.13
N ASP A 107 6.85 -12.89 -2.97
CA ASP A 107 7.43 -13.23 -1.65
C ASP A 107 6.98 -14.63 -1.18
N VAL A 108 7.43 -15.68 -1.88
CA VAL A 108 7.04 -17.08 -1.69
C VAL A 108 7.26 -17.62 -0.26
N ASN A 109 8.16 -16.97 0.49
CA ASN A 109 8.47 -17.34 1.87
C ASN A 109 7.46 -16.73 2.87
N GLU A 110 6.72 -15.70 2.47
CA GLU A 110 5.79 -14.97 3.32
C GLU A 110 4.37 -14.94 2.72
N PRO A 111 3.60 -16.04 2.84
CA PRO A 111 2.22 -16.17 2.34
C PRO A 111 1.29 -15.02 2.69
N ARG A 112 1.46 -14.46 3.90
CA ARG A 112 0.63 -13.36 4.38
C ARG A 112 0.90 -12.07 3.62
N VAL A 113 2.16 -11.84 3.24
CA VAL A 113 2.55 -10.70 2.39
C VAL A 113 2.00 -10.91 0.99
N GLN A 114 2.12 -12.11 0.41
CA GLN A 114 1.57 -12.41 -0.93
C GLN A 114 0.06 -12.15 -0.98
N ALA A 115 -0.70 -12.73 -0.04
CA ALA A 115 -2.15 -12.56 0.05
C ALA A 115 -2.56 -11.08 0.18
N HIS A 116 -1.86 -10.32 1.02
CA HIS A 116 -2.17 -8.90 1.18
C HIS A 116 -1.74 -8.03 -0.01
N ALA A 117 -0.66 -8.39 -0.70
CA ALA A 117 -0.29 -7.73 -1.95
C ALA A 117 -1.38 -7.96 -3.01
N THR A 118 -1.92 -9.18 -3.10
CA THR A 118 -3.08 -9.49 -3.95
C THR A 118 -4.30 -8.65 -3.59
N ALA A 119 -4.68 -8.61 -2.31
CA ALA A 119 -5.79 -7.76 -1.86
C ALA A 119 -5.56 -6.27 -2.17
N ALA A 120 -4.34 -5.77 -1.99
CA ALA A 120 -4.00 -4.39 -2.33
C ALA A 120 -4.10 -4.10 -3.84
N VAL A 121 -3.78 -5.08 -4.70
CA VAL A 121 -4.01 -4.99 -6.15
C VAL A 121 -5.50 -4.89 -6.46
N VAL A 122 -6.36 -5.65 -5.77
CA VAL A 122 -7.82 -5.55 -5.95
C VAL A 122 -8.29 -4.15 -5.61
N ASN A 123 -7.97 -3.64 -4.41
CA ASN A 123 -8.34 -2.27 -4.01
C ASN A 123 -7.78 -1.21 -4.96
N PHE A 124 -6.55 -1.40 -5.47
CA PHE A 124 -5.96 -0.50 -6.46
C PHE A 124 -6.78 -0.46 -7.75
N SER A 125 -7.33 -1.61 -8.16
CA SER A 125 -8.03 -1.77 -9.43
C SER A 125 -9.49 -1.33 -9.40
N GLU A 126 -10.13 -1.21 -8.23
CA GLU A 126 -11.57 -0.88 -8.11
C GLU A 126 -11.93 0.50 -8.68
N ASP A 127 -11.10 1.52 -8.42
CA ASP A 127 -11.30 2.90 -8.88
C ASP A 127 -10.25 3.34 -9.92
N CYS A 128 -9.67 2.39 -10.65
CA CYS A 128 -8.63 2.66 -11.64
C CYS A 128 -9.20 2.67 -13.07
N GLU A 129 -8.81 3.66 -13.87
CA GLU A 129 -9.16 3.67 -15.29
C GLU A 129 -8.50 2.50 -16.04
N GLU A 130 -9.21 1.93 -17.01
CA GLU A 130 -8.78 0.72 -17.71
C GLU A 130 -7.44 0.91 -18.45
N ASP A 131 -7.18 2.09 -18.99
CA ASP A 131 -5.97 2.44 -19.71
C ASP A 131 -4.74 2.57 -18.78
N ILE A 132 -4.94 2.95 -17.53
CA ILE A 132 -3.91 2.95 -16.49
C ILE A 132 -3.50 1.52 -16.13
N LEU A 133 -4.47 0.60 -16.04
CA LEU A 133 -4.23 -0.80 -15.68
C LEU A 133 -3.72 -1.64 -16.84
N ALA A 134 -4.15 -1.33 -18.08
CA ALA A 134 -3.88 -2.11 -19.29
C ALA A 134 -2.41 -2.54 -19.46
N PRO A 135 -1.39 -1.67 -19.22
CA PRO A 135 0.01 -2.05 -19.35
C PRO A 135 0.48 -3.13 -18.37
N TYR A 136 -0.24 -3.36 -17.27
CA TYR A 136 0.14 -4.27 -16.21
C TYR A 136 -0.67 -5.57 -16.19
N LEU A 137 -1.76 -5.66 -16.97
CA LEU A 137 -2.71 -6.78 -16.91
C LEU A 137 -2.04 -8.13 -17.12
N ASP A 138 -1.18 -8.28 -18.14
CA ASP A 138 -0.50 -9.55 -18.40
C ASP A 138 0.33 -10.01 -17.20
N ALA A 139 1.06 -9.08 -16.56
CA ALA A 139 1.88 -9.39 -15.40
C ALA A 139 1.02 -9.72 -14.16
N LEU A 140 -0.03 -8.94 -13.92
CA LEU A 140 -0.96 -9.16 -12.81
C LEU A 140 -1.67 -10.50 -12.94
N VAL A 141 -2.31 -10.76 -14.09
CA VAL A 141 -3.04 -12.00 -14.36
C VAL A 141 -2.11 -13.21 -14.26
N SER A 142 -0.91 -13.14 -14.85
CA SER A 142 0.07 -14.22 -14.78
C SER A 142 0.43 -14.55 -13.33
N LYS A 143 0.65 -13.55 -12.47
CA LYS A 143 0.95 -13.78 -11.04
C LYS A 143 -0.25 -14.34 -10.28
N LEU A 144 -1.44 -13.79 -10.49
CA LEU A 144 -2.65 -14.28 -9.84
C LEU A 144 -2.91 -15.76 -10.16
N LEU A 145 -2.70 -16.17 -11.41
CA LEU A 145 -2.81 -17.58 -11.81
C LEU A 145 -1.81 -18.48 -11.06
N VAL A 146 -0.58 -18.03 -10.85
CA VAL A 146 0.42 -18.76 -10.06
C VAL A 146 0.00 -18.85 -8.60
N LEU A 147 -0.47 -17.76 -8.00
CA LEU A 147 -0.92 -17.74 -6.60
C LEU A 147 -2.16 -18.62 -6.38
N LEU A 148 -3.09 -18.68 -7.34
CA LEU A 148 -4.25 -19.56 -7.30
C LEU A 148 -3.89 -21.05 -7.28
N GLN A 149 -2.74 -21.43 -7.85
CA GLN A 149 -2.22 -22.79 -7.83
C GLN A 149 -1.45 -23.13 -6.53
N SER A 150 -1.33 -22.18 -5.60
CA SER A 150 -0.61 -22.38 -4.35
C SER A 150 -1.27 -23.48 -3.49
N PRO A 151 -0.48 -24.34 -2.84
CA PRO A 151 -1.01 -25.32 -1.88
C PRO A 151 -1.49 -24.67 -0.57
N ARG A 152 -1.21 -23.38 -0.36
CA ARG A 152 -1.58 -22.64 0.85
C ARG A 152 -2.89 -21.90 0.62
N ASN A 153 -3.97 -22.31 1.31
CA ASN A 153 -5.30 -21.68 1.18
C ASN A 153 -5.26 -20.16 1.36
N ILE A 154 -4.46 -19.65 2.31
CA ILE A 154 -4.32 -18.20 2.55
C ILE A 154 -3.84 -17.40 1.34
N VAL A 155 -3.07 -18.02 0.45
CA VAL A 155 -2.56 -17.37 -0.78
C VAL A 155 -3.57 -17.51 -1.93
N ARG A 156 -4.34 -18.59 -1.94
CA ARG A 156 -5.34 -18.86 -2.98
C ARG A 156 -6.64 -18.06 -2.76
N GLU A 157 -7.02 -17.84 -1.51
CA GLU A 157 -8.29 -17.22 -1.09
C GLU A 157 -8.12 -15.77 -0.60
N GLY A 158 -6.88 -15.29 -0.48
CA GLY A 158 -6.56 -13.93 -0.07
C GLY A 158 -6.42 -13.00 -1.25
#